data_AF-A0A818P0I6-F1
#
_entry.id   AF-A0A818P0I6-F1
#
_cell.length_a   1.000
_cell.length_b   1.000
_cell.length_c   1.000
_cell.angle_alpha   90.00
_cell.angle_beta   90.00
_cell.angle_gamma   90.00
#
_symmetry.space_group_name_H-M   'P 1'
#
loop_
_entity.id
_entity.type
_entity.pdbx_description
1 polymer ?
#
loop_
_entity_poly.entity_id
_entity_poly.type
_entity_poly.pdbx_seq_one_letter_code
_entity_poly.pdbx_strand_id
1 'polypeptide(L)'
;MKEQDEIQKAHWNTKSLSIFTAFVWSKSENFSFALPSLDVTHDNFVVDSALKIILDHIEIVLPNVEDINCFSDGAASQFKQRFHFRNLARIANERKINLSWHFFATSHGKDVVDGIGGTVKRLLWSAVLAGGVC
;
A
#
# COMPACT_ATOMS: atom_id res chain seq x y z
N MET A 1 11.39 -39.51 -5.93
CA MET A 1 11.46 -38.43 -4.91
C MET A 1 12.35 -37.29 -5.41
N LYS A 2 12.06 -36.77 -6.61
CA LYS A 2 12.76 -35.64 -7.26
C LYS A 2 11.72 -34.63 -7.75
N GLU A 3 10.59 -35.13 -8.25
CA GLU A 3 9.45 -34.34 -8.69
C GLU A 3 8.66 -33.65 -7.57
N GLN A 4 8.72 -34.14 -6.33
CA GLN A 4 7.96 -33.57 -5.20
C GLN A 4 8.50 -32.19 -4.79
N ASP A 5 9.80 -31.95 -5.00
CA ASP A 5 10.45 -30.66 -4.72
C ASP A 5 10.38 -29.69 -5.91
N GLU A 6 10.10 -30.15 -7.14
CA GLU A 6 10.08 -29.28 -8.32
C GLU A 6 8.92 -28.28 -8.27
N ILE A 7 7.73 -28.71 -7.83
CA ILE A 7 6.57 -27.82 -7.69
C ILE A 7 6.79 -26.79 -6.59
N GLN A 8 7.37 -27.20 -5.44
CA GLN A 8 7.72 -26.27 -4.37
C GLN A 8 8.85 -25.34 -4.80
N LYS A 9 9.91 -25.83 -5.45
CA LYS A 9 11.00 -25.00 -5.97
C LYS A 9 10.50 -24.00 -7.00
N ALA A 10 9.65 -24.40 -7.96
CA ALA A 10 9.07 -23.46 -8.92
C ALA A 10 8.24 -22.36 -8.24
N HIS A 11 7.52 -22.69 -7.15
CA HIS A 11 6.76 -21.73 -6.35
C HIS A 11 7.65 -20.79 -5.51
N TRP A 12 8.79 -21.27 -5.01
CA TRP A 12 9.71 -20.51 -4.16
C TRP A 12 10.84 -19.78 -4.93
N ASN A 13 11.04 -20.09 -6.20
CA ASN A 13 12.10 -19.51 -7.05
C ASN A 13 11.59 -18.35 -7.93
N THR A 14 10.34 -17.91 -7.73
CA THR A 14 9.78 -16.69 -8.31
C THR A 14 10.16 -15.47 -7.48
N LYS A 15 10.59 -14.38 -8.14
CA LYS A 15 10.78 -13.08 -7.47
C LYS A 15 9.43 -12.58 -6.96
N SER A 16 9.30 -12.48 -5.65
CA SER A 16 8.12 -11.90 -5.00
C SER A 16 8.02 -10.40 -5.31
N LEU A 17 6.80 -9.94 -5.59
CA LEU A 17 6.45 -8.54 -5.75
C LEU A 17 5.47 -8.14 -4.65
N SER A 18 5.75 -7.04 -3.97
CA SER A 18 4.84 -6.44 -2.99
C SER A 18 3.93 -5.42 -3.68
N ILE A 19 2.72 -5.23 -3.15
CA ILE A 19 1.80 -4.20 -3.61
C ILE A 19 1.29 -3.44 -2.38
N PHE A 20 1.55 -2.13 -2.35
CA PHE A 20 0.93 -1.25 -1.38
C PHE A 20 -0.37 -0.70 -1.96
N THR A 21 -1.48 -0.87 -1.23
CA THR A 21 -2.80 -0.42 -1.67
C THR A 21 -3.34 0.66 -0.77
N ALA A 22 -3.95 1.69 -1.37
CA ALA A 22 -4.62 2.75 -0.65
C ALA A 22 -5.87 3.19 -1.39
N PHE A 23 -6.81 3.75 -0.65
CA PHE A 23 -7.99 4.41 -1.20
C PHE A 23 -8.14 5.78 -0.56
N VAL A 24 -8.48 6.77 -1.37
CA VAL A 24 -8.68 8.15 -0.93
C VAL A 24 -10.12 8.53 -1.22
N TRP A 25 -10.84 8.91 -0.17
CA TRP A 25 -12.15 9.53 -0.27
C TRP A 25 -12.01 11.05 -0.25
N SER A 26 -12.61 11.74 -1.22
CA SER A 26 -12.69 13.20 -1.20
C SER A 26 -14.07 13.67 -1.65
N LYS A 27 -14.34 14.98 -1.52
CA LYS A 27 -15.62 15.57 -1.91
C LYS A 27 -15.82 15.63 -3.43
N SER A 28 -14.73 15.73 -4.20
CA SER A 28 -14.80 15.84 -5.66
C SER A 28 -14.70 14.47 -6.31
N GLU A 29 -13.71 13.67 -5.93
CA GLU A 29 -13.42 12.39 -6.55
C GLU A 29 -12.74 11.40 -5.59
N ASN A 30 -12.91 10.11 -5.86
CA ASN A 30 -12.27 9.05 -5.10
C ASN A 30 -11.13 8.43 -5.91
N PHE A 31 -10.03 8.09 -5.24
CA PHE A 31 -8.84 7.55 -5.90
C PHE A 31 -8.47 6.20 -5.31
N SER A 32 -8.09 5.26 -6.17
CA SER A 32 -7.57 3.95 -5.77
C SER A 32 -6.14 3.81 -6.22
N PHE A 33 -5.26 3.37 -5.32
CA PHE A 33 -3.84 3.17 -5.59
C PHE A 33 -3.47 1.70 -5.42
N ALA A 34 -2.68 1.20 -6.36
CA ALA A 34 -1.97 -0.07 -6.26
C ALA A 34 -0.53 0.16 -6.70
N LEU A 35 0.37 0.29 -5.73
CA LEU A 35 1.76 0.66 -5.94
C LEU A 35 2.64 -0.60 -5.84
N PRO A 36 3.10 -1.16 -6.97
CA PRO A 36 3.98 -2.32 -6.95
C PRO A 36 5.38 -1.93 -6.46
N SER A 37 6.02 -2.82 -5.71
CA SER A 37 7.39 -2.67 -5.22
C SER A 37 8.12 -4.01 -5.26
N LEU A 38 9.38 -3.96 -5.70
CA LEU A 38 10.32 -5.09 -5.56
C LEU A 38 10.82 -5.23 -4.12
N ASP A 39 10.63 -4.20 -3.29
CA ASP A 39 10.88 -4.30 -1.86
C ASP A 39 9.71 -5.02 -1.17
N VAL A 40 10.01 -6.22 -0.67
CA VAL A 40 9.07 -7.12 0.01
C VAL A 40 9.26 -7.13 1.53
N THR A 41 10.04 -6.20 2.09
CA THR A 41 10.31 -6.11 3.53
C THR A 41 9.08 -5.69 4.33
N HIS A 42 8.10 -5.05 3.67
CA HIS A 42 6.85 -4.61 4.30
C HIS A 42 7.13 -3.79 5.57
N ASP A 43 8.03 -2.82 5.46
CA ASP A 43 8.46 -1.96 6.56
C ASP A 43 7.98 -0.52 6.39
N ASN A 44 8.46 0.36 7.28
CA ASN A 44 8.11 1.78 7.23
C ASN A 44 8.70 2.55 6.04
N PHE A 45 9.79 2.11 5.43
CA PHE A 45 10.34 2.78 4.26
C PHE A 45 9.42 2.63 3.06
N VAL A 46 8.82 1.44 2.89
CA VAL A 46 7.79 1.21 1.88
C VAL A 46 6.58 2.11 2.13
N VAL A 47 6.12 2.19 3.38
CA VAL A 47 4.98 3.05 3.75
C VAL A 47 5.27 4.53 3.49
N ASP A 48 6.44 5.04 3.90
CA ASP A 48 6.83 6.45 3.70
C ASP A 48 6.93 6.79 2.20
N SER A 49 7.48 5.88 1.39
CA SER A 49 7.59 6.05 -0.05
C SER A 49 6.21 6.05 -0.73
N ALA A 50 5.35 5.11 -0.37
CA ALA A 50 3.98 5.05 -0.88
C ALA A 50 3.17 6.29 -0.49
N LEU A 51 3.29 6.73 0.77
CA LEU A 51 2.59 7.91 1.27
C LEU A 51 3.02 9.17 0.52
N LYS A 52 4.32 9.36 0.22
CA LYS A 52 4.79 10.49 -0.59
C LYS A 52 4.15 10.51 -1.98
N ILE A 53 4.14 9.37 -2.68
CA ILE A 53 3.52 9.25 -4.01
C ILE A 53 2.04 9.63 -3.97
N ILE A 54 1.32 9.12 -2.96
CA ILE A 54 -0.11 9.40 -2.80
C ILE A 54 -0.34 10.88 -2.49
N LEU A 55 0.44 11.48 -1.58
CA LEU A 55 0.31 12.89 -1.22
C LEU A 55 0.67 13.82 -2.38
N ASP A 56 1.68 13.50 -3.18
CA ASP A 56 2.01 14.26 -4.40
C ASP A 56 0.84 14.24 -5.39
N HIS A 57 0.17 13.10 -5.55
CA HIS A 57 -1.02 13.02 -6.40
C HIS A 57 -2.18 13.84 -5.82
N ILE A 58 -2.39 13.77 -4.50
CA ILE A 58 -3.42 14.55 -3.81
C ILE A 58 -3.20 16.04 -3.98
N GLU A 59 -1.97 16.56 -3.85
CA GLU A 59 -1.68 17.98 -4.03
C GLU A 59 -1.98 18.47 -5.45
N ILE A 60 -1.80 17.62 -6.47
CA ILE A 60 -2.11 17.96 -7.86
C ILE A 60 -3.63 18.04 -8.07
N VAL A 61 -4.38 17.08 -7.54
CA VAL A 61 -5.83 16.95 -7.82
C VAL A 61 -6.68 17.77 -6.83
N LEU A 62 -6.18 17.97 -5.61
CA LEU A 62 -6.82 18.66 -4.50
C LEU A 62 -5.86 19.73 -3.93
N PRO A 63 -5.57 20.81 -4.68
CA PRO A 63 -4.51 21.77 -4.33
C PRO A 63 -4.72 22.57 -3.05
N ASN A 64 -5.94 22.57 -2.50
CA ASN A 64 -6.30 23.29 -1.27
C ASN A 64 -6.65 22.32 -0.13
N VAL A 65 -6.08 21.11 -0.13
CA VAL A 65 -6.29 20.17 0.97
C VAL A 65 -5.59 20.68 2.23
N GLU A 66 -6.34 20.82 3.32
CA GLU A 66 -5.80 21.23 4.63
C GLU A 66 -5.71 20.05 5.59
N ASP A 67 -6.71 19.17 5.57
CA ASP A 67 -6.83 18.05 6.51
C ASP A 67 -6.78 16.70 5.78
N ILE A 68 -5.90 15.81 6.24
CA ILE A 68 -5.79 14.44 5.77
C ILE A 68 -5.90 13.50 6.97
N ASN A 69 -6.89 12.60 6.91
CA ASN A 69 -7.12 11.58 7.92
C ASN A 69 -6.84 10.21 7.31
N CYS A 70 -5.75 9.59 7.75
CA CYS A 70 -5.33 8.27 7.29
C CYS A 70 -5.82 7.19 8.26
N PHE A 71 -6.22 6.04 7.70
CA PHE A 71 -6.65 4.89 8.46
C PHE A 71 -5.87 3.65 7.99
N SER A 72 -5.36 2.87 8.94
CA SER A 72 -4.66 1.62 8.64
C SER A 72 -4.93 0.56 9.70
N ASP A 73 -4.50 -0.67 9.43
CA ASP A 73 -4.36 -1.66 10.48
C ASP A 73 -3.24 -1.26 11.47
N GLY A 74 -3.18 -1.97 12.59
CA GLY A 74 -2.19 -1.76 13.64
C GLY A 74 -0.84 -2.43 13.40
N ALA A 75 -0.45 -2.78 12.16
CA ALA A 75 0.77 -3.53 11.90
C ALA A 75 2.02 -2.78 12.39
N ALA A 76 2.74 -3.40 13.34
CA ALA A 76 3.86 -2.76 14.03
C ALA A 76 5.11 -2.56 13.15
N SER A 77 5.34 -3.40 12.14
CA SER A 77 6.46 -3.20 11.21
C SER A 77 6.24 -2.01 10.28
N GLN A 78 4.99 -1.67 9.98
CA GLN A 78 4.60 -0.71 8.95
C GLN A 78 4.13 0.62 9.54
N PHE A 79 3.00 0.58 10.25
CA PHE A 79 2.24 1.77 10.63
C PHE A 79 2.40 2.09 12.11
N LYS A 80 2.27 1.09 13.00
CA LYS A 80 2.27 1.30 14.45
C LYS A 80 3.68 1.29 15.04
N GLN A 81 4.52 2.22 14.59
CA GLN A 81 5.91 2.33 15.04
C GLN A 81 6.47 3.76 15.04
N ARG A 82 7.52 3.97 15.84
CA ARG A 82 8.09 5.31 16.12
C ARG A 82 8.59 6.05 14.88
N PHE A 83 9.15 5.35 13.89
CA PHE A 83 9.68 6.03 12.71
C PHE A 83 8.55 6.51 11.81
N HIS A 84 7.45 5.77 11.75
CA HIS A 84 6.23 6.22 11.07
C HIS A 84 5.73 7.53 11.66
N PHE A 85 5.54 7.60 12.98
CA PHE A 85 5.09 8.85 13.63
C PHE A 85 6.05 10.03 13.43
N ARG A 86 7.37 9.78 13.47
CA ARG A 86 8.36 10.81 13.14
C ARG A 86 8.20 11.32 11.71
N ASN A 87 8.01 10.41 10.76
CA ASN A 87 7.84 10.76 9.35
C ASN A 87 6.53 11.54 9.13
N LEU A 88 5.43 11.16 9.80
CA LEU A 88 4.17 11.89 9.75
C LEU A 88 4.32 13.34 10.20
N ALA A 89 4.99 13.57 11.35
CA ALA A 89 5.25 14.92 11.85
C ALA A 89 6.09 15.75 10.87
N ARG A 90 7.11 15.14 10.27
CA ARG A 90 7.94 15.78 9.24
C ARG A 90 7.12 16.15 8.00
N ILE A 91 6.33 15.21 7.48
CA ILE A 91 5.50 15.40 6.28
C ILE A 91 4.46 16.51 6.51
N ALA A 92 3.77 16.49 7.65
CA ALA A 92 2.78 17.51 8.01
C ALA A 92 3.40 18.91 8.01
N ASN A 93 4.59 19.04 8.60
CA ASN A 93 5.31 20.32 8.63
C ASN A 93 5.80 20.78 7.24
N GLU A 94 6.38 19.86 6.45
CA GLU A 94 6.89 20.18 5.11
C GLU A 94 5.77 20.62 4.14
N ARG A 95 4.63 19.92 4.17
CA ARG A 95 3.49 20.17 3.29
C ARG A 95 2.50 21.20 3.85
N LYS A 96 2.67 21.62 5.11
CA LYS A 96 1.77 22.54 5.83
C LYS A 96 0.32 22.05 5.87
N ILE A 97 0.15 20.76 6.12
CA ILE A 97 -1.17 20.10 6.24
C ILE A 97 -1.36 19.54 7.65
N ASN A 98 -2.61 19.41 8.06
CA ASN A 98 -3.00 18.65 9.24
C ASN A 98 -3.10 17.17 8.87
N LEU A 99 -2.17 16.36 9.39
CA LEU A 99 -2.12 14.94 9.11
C LEU A 99 -2.42 14.14 10.39
N SER A 100 -3.54 13.42 10.38
CA SER A 100 -3.95 12.51 11.45
C SER A 100 -3.87 11.06 10.98
N TRP A 101 -3.45 10.16 11.86
CA TRP A 101 -3.37 8.72 11.56
C TRP A 101 -4.12 7.91 12.62
N HIS A 102 -5.05 7.09 12.17
CA HIS A 102 -5.92 6.27 12.98
C HIS A 102 -5.68 4.78 12.71
N PHE A 103 -5.91 3.97 13.74
CA PHE A 103 -5.73 2.52 13.66
C PHE A 103 -7.05 1.81 13.89
N PHE A 104 -7.37 0.84 13.04
CA PHE A 104 -8.48 -0.07 13.27
C PHE A 104 -8.21 -1.02 14.44
N ALA A 105 -9.28 -1.61 14.98
CA ALA A 105 -9.15 -2.65 16.00
C ALA A 105 -8.40 -3.87 15.46
N THR A 106 -7.50 -4.42 16.29
CA THR A 106 -6.70 -5.60 15.95
C THR A 106 -7.61 -6.76 15.51
N SER A 107 -7.29 -7.40 14.38
CA SER A 107 -7.98 -8.59 13.85
C SER A 107 -9.37 -8.38 13.21
N HIS A 108 -9.82 -7.13 12.99
CA HIS A 108 -11.14 -6.86 12.39
C HIS A 108 -11.13 -5.95 11.15
N GLY A 109 -9.98 -5.65 10.56
CA GLY A 109 -9.87 -4.73 9.42
C GLY A 109 -9.86 -5.44 8.08
N LYS A 110 -11.03 -5.83 7.55
CA LYS A 110 -11.18 -5.91 6.09
C LYS A 110 -11.64 -4.55 5.60
N ASP A 111 -10.98 -4.03 4.59
CA ASP A 111 -11.24 -2.67 4.10
C ASP A 111 -11.24 -2.65 2.56
N VAL A 112 -11.66 -1.53 1.97
CA VAL A 112 -11.70 -1.31 0.52
C VAL A 112 -10.36 -1.63 -0.15
N VAL A 113 -9.26 -1.39 0.54
CA VAL A 113 -7.91 -1.65 0.04
C VAL A 113 -7.65 -3.15 -0.24
N ASP A 114 -8.29 -4.06 0.49
CA ASP A 114 -8.20 -5.50 0.21
C ASP A 114 -8.83 -5.85 -1.13
N GLY A 115 -9.94 -5.18 -1.48
CA GLY A 115 -10.62 -5.33 -2.76
C GLY A 115 -9.76 -4.85 -3.93
N ILE A 116 -9.03 -3.75 -3.74
CA ILE A 116 -8.05 -3.24 -4.72
C ILE A 116 -6.95 -4.28 -4.94
N GLY A 117 -6.31 -4.72 -3.84
CA GLY A 117 -5.22 -5.69 -3.91
C GLY A 117 -5.65 -7.02 -4.51
N GLY A 118 -6.82 -7.54 -4.13
CA GLY A 118 -7.40 -8.75 -4.68
C GLY A 118 -7.71 -8.64 -6.18
N THR A 119 -8.24 -7.50 -6.62
CA THR A 119 -8.54 -7.25 -8.03
C THR A 119 -7.28 -7.21 -8.88
N VAL A 120 -6.26 -6.46 -8.44
CA VAL A 120 -4.97 -6.38 -9.15
C VAL A 120 -4.32 -7.76 -9.26
N LYS A 121 -4.27 -8.53 -8.16
CA LYS A 121 -3.75 -9.90 -8.17
C LYS A 121 -4.51 -10.81 -9.14
N ARG A 122 -5.85 -10.72 -9.17
CA ARG A 122 -6.68 -11.51 -10.09
C ARG A 122 -6.45 -11.15 -11.55
N LEU A 123 -6.30 -9.86 -11.87
CA LEU A 123 -6.04 -9.40 -13.23
C LEU A 123 -4.66 -9.86 -13.72
N LEU A 124 -3.63 -9.72 -12.89
CA LEU A 124 -2.29 -10.23 -13.20
C LEU A 124 -2.29 -11.74 -13.43
N TRP A 125 -2.94 -12.49 -12.55
CA TRP A 125 -3.09 -13.94 -12.72
C TRP A 125 -3.76 -14.31 -14.05
N SER A 126 -4.83 -13.61 -14.41
CA SER A 126 -5.56 -13.84 -15.67
C SER A 126 -4.70 -13.50 -16.89
N ALA A 127 -3.91 -12.43 -16.83
CA ALA A 127 -3.00 -12.04 -17.90
C ALA A 127 -1.88 -13.06 -18.11
N VAL A 128 -1.29 -13.58 -17.02
CA VAL A 128 -0.28 -14.64 -17.08
C VAL A 128 -0.86 -15.92 -17.68
N LEU A 129 -2.07 -16.32 -17.29
CA LEU A 129 -2.74 -17.49 -17.88
C LEU A 129 -3.05 -17.32 -19.38
N ALA A 130 -3.29 -16.10 -19.84
CA ALA A 130 -3.48 -15.78 -21.25
C ALA A 130 -2.16 -15.73 -22.06
N GLY A 131 -1.02 -16.03 -21.43
CA GLY A 131 0.31 -15.98 -22.07
C GLY A 131 0.92 -14.58 -22.11
N GLY A 132 0.37 -13.62 -21.37
CA GLY A 132 0.97 -12.30 -21.19
C GLY A 132 2.28 -12.40 -20.40
N VAL A 133 3.34 -11.76 -20.91
CA VAL A 133 4.60 -11.61 -20.18
C VAL A 133 4.47 -10.39 -19.29
N CYS A 134 4.52 -10.59 -17.96
CA CYS A 134 4.54 -9.52 -16.96
C CYS A 134 5.97 -9.12 -16.61
#